data_AF-A0A428T7U2-F1
#
_entry.id   AF-A0A428T7U2-F1
#
_cell.length_a   1.000
_cell.length_b   1.000
_cell.length_c   1.000
_cell.angle_alpha   90.00
_cell.angle_beta   90.00
_cell.angle_gamma   90.00
#
_symmetry.space_group_name_H-M   'P 1'
#
loop_
_entity.id
_entity.type
_entity.pdbx_description
1 polymer ?
#
loop_
_entity_poly.entity_id
_entity_poly.type
_entity_poly.pdbx_seq_one_letter_code
_entity_poly.pdbx_strand_id
1 'polypeptide(L)'
;MGHTLDEYISHLVHRAMECDATVYIFGQSDEGRIRNIHRNQGSIGSWRIENGRGADGGIFIQYPDDSWDMLLMAFLGQSISSTEGGYERGESLTNHMEGHGRIPVEGPAEPLPDNSDLALIPRIAIVALEFGKVDDDVTQPHKVHLCNMTNEPVPIKGWRITFKDDSFFPIDIEEVLPPMGGRIIVDVPCILVTATTDELKLQDASEKTWDSVSITERDRERSGSMIYFGRWIAKRP
;
A
#
# COMPACT_ATOMS: atom_id res chain seq x y z
N MET A 1 -7.62 -7.38 -19.86
CA MET A 1 -8.43 -6.26 -19.32
C MET A 1 -7.62 -5.68 -18.17
N GLY A 2 -6.78 -4.69 -18.47
CA GLY A 2 -5.82 -4.19 -17.48
C GLY A 2 -6.54 -3.63 -16.27
N HIS A 3 -6.06 -4.00 -15.08
CA HIS A 3 -6.61 -3.42 -13.88
C HIS A 3 -6.38 -1.90 -13.91
N THR A 4 -7.40 -1.11 -13.57
CA THR A 4 -7.33 0.36 -13.66
C THR A 4 -7.51 0.99 -12.29
N LEU A 5 -7.16 2.28 -12.13
CA LEU A 5 -7.51 3.07 -10.95
C LEU A 5 -8.99 2.88 -10.55
N ASP A 6 -9.86 2.66 -11.54
CA ASP A 6 -11.28 2.38 -11.37
C ASP A 6 -11.56 1.15 -10.49
N GLU A 7 -10.82 0.05 -10.64
CA GLU A 7 -11.06 -1.15 -9.84
C GLU A 7 -10.54 -1.01 -8.42
N TYR A 8 -9.39 -0.37 -8.21
CA TYR A 8 -8.90 -0.08 -6.86
C TYR A 8 -9.91 0.80 -6.10
N ILE A 9 -10.42 1.84 -6.77
CA ILE A 9 -11.49 2.68 -6.25
C ILE A 9 -12.76 1.84 -6.03
N SER A 10 -13.14 0.99 -6.97
CA SER A 10 -14.34 0.14 -6.86
C SER A 10 -14.26 -0.82 -5.68
N HIS A 11 -13.11 -1.41 -5.40
CA HIS A 11 -12.91 -2.25 -4.21
C HIS A 11 -13.08 -1.46 -2.92
N LEU A 12 -12.46 -0.27 -2.82
CA LEU A 12 -12.62 0.60 -1.67
C LEU A 12 -14.09 1.01 -1.46
N VAL A 13 -14.79 1.36 -2.55
CA VAL A 13 -16.20 1.75 -2.52
C VAL A 13 -17.08 0.57 -2.12
N HIS A 14 -16.91 -0.60 -2.73
CA HIS A 14 -17.73 -1.76 -2.39
C HIS A 14 -17.50 -2.20 -0.95
N ARG A 15 -16.24 -2.25 -0.48
CA ARG A 15 -15.95 -2.56 0.92
C ARG A 15 -16.57 -1.54 1.87
N ALA A 16 -16.52 -0.25 1.53
CA ALA A 16 -17.18 0.79 2.30
C ALA A 16 -18.70 0.56 2.39
N MET A 17 -19.34 0.15 1.29
CA MET A 17 -20.76 -0.18 1.26
C MET A 17 -21.08 -1.43 2.09
N GLU A 18 -20.31 -2.50 1.95
CA GLU A 18 -20.53 -3.77 2.68
C GLU A 18 -20.37 -3.60 4.19
N CYS A 19 -19.44 -2.74 4.62
CA CYS A 19 -19.16 -2.49 6.02
C CYS A 19 -20.00 -1.35 6.63
N ASP A 20 -20.93 -0.73 5.88
CA ASP A 20 -21.68 0.46 6.32
C ASP A 20 -20.75 1.59 6.82
N ALA A 21 -19.65 1.82 6.07
CA ALA A 21 -18.61 2.77 6.42
C ALA A 21 -19.06 4.22 6.19
N THR A 22 -18.52 5.15 6.99
CA THR A 22 -18.70 6.58 6.78
C THR A 22 -17.61 7.12 5.85
N VAL A 23 -18.00 7.77 4.75
CA VAL A 23 -17.07 8.33 3.75
C VAL A 23 -17.00 9.85 3.88
N TYR A 24 -15.80 10.37 4.10
CA TYR A 24 -15.48 11.79 4.11
C TYR A 24 -14.73 12.16 2.83
N ILE A 25 -15.26 13.12 2.09
CA ILE A 25 -14.66 13.58 0.83
C ILE A 25 -14.19 15.02 1.03
N PHE A 26 -12.90 15.24 0.85
CA PHE A 26 -12.26 16.54 0.93
C PHE A 26 -11.86 16.99 -0.47
N GLY A 27 -12.21 18.23 -0.78
CA GLY A 27 -11.90 18.87 -2.05
C GLY A 27 -12.49 20.26 -2.09
N GLN A 28 -12.42 20.89 -3.26
CA GLN A 28 -13.05 22.17 -3.51
C GLN A 28 -14.56 22.01 -3.67
N SER A 29 -15.33 22.70 -2.83
CA SER A 29 -16.79 22.77 -2.98
C SER A 29 -17.16 23.83 -4.01
N ASP A 30 -18.02 23.47 -4.96
CA ASP A 30 -18.56 24.36 -5.98
C ASP A 30 -20.01 23.97 -6.29
N GLU A 31 -20.95 24.85 -5.97
CA GLU A 31 -22.40 24.66 -6.21
C GLU A 31 -22.95 23.30 -5.72
N GLY A 32 -22.52 22.85 -4.53
CA GLY A 32 -22.95 21.58 -3.95
C GLY A 32 -22.27 20.34 -4.56
N ARG A 33 -21.26 20.53 -5.42
CA ARG A 33 -20.37 19.47 -5.91
C ARG A 33 -19.02 19.58 -5.21
N ILE A 34 -18.34 18.45 -5.06
CA ILE A 34 -16.95 18.40 -4.62
C ILE A 34 -16.08 18.11 -5.86
N ARG A 35 -15.08 18.95 -6.09
CA ARG A 35 -14.09 18.88 -7.16
C ARG A 35 -12.69 18.89 -6.55
N ASN A 36 -11.66 18.68 -7.37
CA ASN A 36 -10.26 18.80 -6.95
C ASN A 36 -9.95 17.99 -5.68
N ILE A 37 -10.43 16.75 -5.66
CA ILE A 37 -10.26 15.78 -4.55
C ILE A 37 -8.86 15.15 -4.51
N HIS A 38 -7.95 15.61 -5.36
CA HIS A 38 -6.56 15.16 -5.42
C HIS A 38 -5.65 16.06 -4.56
N ARG A 39 -4.40 15.64 -4.41
CA ARG A 39 -3.33 16.47 -3.87
C ARG A 39 -3.16 17.73 -4.74
N ASN A 40 -3.16 18.89 -4.09
CA ASN A 40 -2.95 20.22 -4.65
C ASN A 40 -1.61 20.76 -4.11
N GLN A 41 -0.57 19.95 -4.26
CA GLN A 41 0.80 20.27 -3.91
C GLN A 41 1.76 19.60 -4.88
N GLY A 42 2.85 20.30 -5.19
CA GLY A 42 3.88 19.82 -6.11
C GLY A 42 3.45 19.84 -7.59
N SER A 43 2.32 20.47 -7.92
CA SER A 43 1.88 20.67 -9.30
C SER A 43 2.83 21.62 -10.04
N ILE A 44 3.08 21.32 -11.31
CA ILE A 44 3.97 22.10 -12.19
C ILE A 44 3.19 22.74 -13.35
N GLY A 45 3.84 23.66 -14.08
CA GLY A 45 3.26 24.29 -15.26
C GLY A 45 2.01 25.11 -14.94
N SER A 46 0.96 24.97 -15.75
CA SER A 46 -0.32 25.69 -15.58
C SER A 46 -1.04 25.34 -14.28
N TRP A 47 -0.81 24.15 -13.73
CA TRP A 47 -1.46 23.66 -12.50
C TRP A 47 -0.72 24.10 -11.24
N ARG A 48 0.43 24.78 -11.37
CA ARG A 48 1.20 25.30 -10.23
C ARG A 48 0.40 26.31 -9.40
N ILE A 49 -0.61 26.95 -9.99
CA ILE A 49 -1.50 27.89 -9.29
C ILE A 49 -2.44 27.20 -8.30
N GLU A 50 -2.66 25.89 -8.45
CA GLU A 50 -3.47 25.11 -7.52
C GLU A 50 -2.69 24.71 -6.26
N ASN A 51 -1.36 24.87 -6.25
CA ASN A 51 -0.55 24.53 -5.10
C ASN A 51 -0.90 25.39 -3.88
N GLY A 52 -1.12 24.73 -2.73
CA GLY A 52 -1.37 25.44 -1.48
C GLY A 52 -1.23 24.58 -0.24
N ARG A 53 -0.81 25.21 0.86
CA ARG A 53 -0.80 24.56 2.18
C ARG A 53 -2.23 24.25 2.60
N GLY A 54 -2.49 22.98 2.93
CA GLY A 54 -3.81 22.52 3.35
C GLY A 54 -4.89 22.57 2.25
N ALA A 55 -4.48 22.69 0.99
CA ALA A 55 -5.38 22.70 -0.16
C ALA A 55 -5.62 21.28 -0.73
N ASP A 56 -4.95 20.27 -0.19
CA ASP A 56 -5.07 18.89 -0.65
C ASP A 56 -6.47 18.33 -0.42
N GLY A 57 -7.01 17.69 -1.45
CA GLY A 57 -8.18 16.84 -1.34
C GLY A 57 -7.82 15.40 -0.96
N GLY A 58 -8.85 14.60 -0.73
CA GLY A 58 -8.72 13.18 -0.46
C GLY A 58 -10.05 12.54 -0.11
N ILE A 59 -10.07 11.21 -0.11
CA ILE A 59 -11.22 10.44 0.37
C ILE A 59 -10.76 9.65 1.58
N PHE A 60 -11.51 9.74 2.67
CA PHE A 60 -11.28 8.99 3.90
C PHE A 60 -12.50 8.12 4.16
N ILE A 61 -12.27 6.87 4.52
CA ILE A 61 -13.30 5.86 4.76
C ILE A 61 -13.11 5.38 6.19
N GLN A 62 -14.07 5.65 7.06
CA GLN A 62 -14.11 5.18 8.44
C GLN A 62 -15.02 3.96 8.53
N TYR A 63 -14.48 2.83 8.95
CA TYR A 63 -15.22 1.61 9.18
C TYR A 63 -15.80 1.56 10.60
N PRO A 64 -16.84 0.74 10.87
CA PRO A 64 -17.45 0.63 12.21
C PRO A 64 -16.53 0.10 13.32
N ASP A 65 -15.43 -0.54 12.94
CA ASP A 65 -14.38 -1.04 13.85
C ASP A 65 -13.30 0.02 14.16
N ASP A 66 -13.58 1.29 13.84
CA ASP A 66 -12.67 2.44 13.96
C ASP A 66 -11.41 2.37 13.08
N SER A 67 -11.32 1.40 12.15
CA SER A 67 -10.27 1.39 11.14
C SER A 67 -10.53 2.42 10.03
N TRP A 68 -9.45 2.88 9.39
CA TRP A 68 -9.51 3.91 8.35
C TRP A 68 -8.77 3.50 7.09
N ASP A 69 -9.39 3.78 5.95
CA ASP A 69 -8.71 3.82 4.65
C ASP A 69 -8.68 5.26 4.10
N MET A 70 -7.60 5.59 3.40
CA MET A 70 -7.41 6.92 2.81
C MET A 70 -6.94 6.78 1.36
N LEU A 71 -7.66 7.39 0.44
CA LEU A 71 -7.26 7.54 -0.96
C LEU A 71 -6.75 8.96 -1.19
N LEU A 72 -5.44 9.07 -1.36
CA LEU A 72 -4.76 10.27 -1.82
C LEU A 72 -4.34 10.09 -3.27
N MET A 73 -4.82 10.95 -4.14
CA MET A 73 -4.47 10.93 -5.57
C MET A 73 -3.48 12.03 -5.88
N ALA A 74 -2.42 11.70 -6.60
CA ALA A 74 -1.45 12.65 -7.12
C ALA A 74 -1.31 12.45 -8.63
N PHE A 75 -1.05 13.53 -9.36
CA PHE A 75 -0.69 13.41 -10.77
C PHE A 75 0.76 12.95 -10.91
N LEU A 76 1.05 12.08 -11.87
CA LEU A 76 2.42 11.59 -12.12
C LEU A 76 3.44 12.72 -12.37
N GLY A 77 2.98 13.85 -12.91
CA GLY A 77 3.82 15.04 -13.11
C GLY A 77 4.12 15.85 -11.84
N GLN A 78 3.46 15.59 -10.72
CA GLN A 78 3.71 16.29 -9.46
C GLN A 78 5.06 15.87 -8.86
N SER A 79 5.72 16.76 -8.13
CA SER A 79 6.97 16.45 -7.44
C SER A 79 6.77 15.54 -6.23
N ILE A 80 7.74 14.69 -5.94
CA ILE A 80 7.67 13.75 -4.80
C ILE A 80 7.64 14.45 -3.44
N SER A 81 8.27 15.62 -3.34
CA SER A 81 8.21 16.48 -2.16
C SER A 81 7.69 17.86 -2.50
N SER A 82 7.16 18.57 -1.51
CA SER A 82 6.72 19.96 -1.63
C SER A 82 7.44 20.84 -0.60
N THR A 83 7.49 22.14 -0.88
CA THR A 83 7.87 23.18 0.09
C THR A 83 6.76 23.39 1.11
N GLU A 84 7.01 24.14 2.19
CA GLU A 84 5.98 24.49 3.17
C GLU A 84 4.77 25.21 2.54
N GLY A 85 4.99 25.96 1.45
CA GLY A 85 3.94 26.63 0.69
C GLY A 85 3.15 25.72 -0.25
N GLY A 86 3.50 24.43 -0.34
CA GLY A 86 2.86 23.47 -1.25
C GLY A 86 3.47 23.42 -2.67
N TYR A 87 4.47 24.27 -2.96
CA TYR A 87 5.14 24.26 -4.27
C TYR A 87 6.07 23.07 -4.44
N GLU A 88 6.33 22.72 -5.69
CA GLU A 88 7.17 21.62 -6.11
C GLU A 88 8.60 21.64 -5.54
N ARG A 89 9.09 20.48 -5.11
CA ARG A 89 10.48 20.27 -4.65
C ARG A 89 10.97 18.87 -5.04
N GLY A 90 12.12 18.82 -5.70
CA GLY A 90 12.72 17.55 -6.16
C GLY A 90 12.18 17.11 -7.53
N GLU A 91 12.41 15.84 -7.86
CA GLU A 91 11.97 15.25 -9.13
C GLU A 91 10.46 14.96 -9.15
N SER A 92 9.92 14.73 -10.36
CA SER A 92 8.53 14.30 -10.53
C SER A 92 8.33 12.87 -10.02
N LEU A 93 7.10 12.53 -9.68
CA LEU A 93 6.72 11.17 -9.31
C LEU A 93 7.08 10.19 -10.44
N THR A 94 6.87 10.56 -11.70
CA THR A 94 7.33 9.76 -12.86
C THR A 94 8.82 9.44 -12.80
N ASN A 95 9.69 10.44 -12.65
CA ASN A 95 11.14 10.22 -12.67
C ASN A 95 11.60 9.41 -11.46
N HIS A 96 11.00 9.69 -10.30
CA HIS A 96 11.26 8.94 -9.08
C HIS A 96 10.91 7.46 -9.27
N MET A 97 9.76 7.18 -9.86
CA MET A 97 9.31 5.82 -10.14
C MET A 97 10.22 5.10 -11.15
N GLU A 98 10.74 5.80 -12.16
CA GLU A 98 11.68 5.23 -13.13
C GLU A 98 13.04 4.88 -12.49
N GLY A 99 13.50 5.68 -11.53
CA GLY A 99 14.76 5.48 -10.80
C GLY A 99 14.71 4.38 -9.74
N HIS A 100 13.55 4.13 -9.12
CA HIS A 100 13.37 3.12 -8.07
C HIS A 100 13.11 1.69 -8.59
N GLY A 101 13.10 1.50 -9.91
CA GLY A 101 13.01 0.20 -10.54
C GLY A 101 11.59 -0.39 -10.51
N ARG A 102 11.14 -0.86 -11.67
CA ARG A 102 10.10 -1.88 -11.72
C ARG A 102 10.63 -3.10 -10.96
N ILE A 103 10.13 -3.39 -9.77
CA ILE A 103 10.29 -4.74 -9.22
C ILE A 103 9.35 -5.60 -10.06
N PRO A 104 9.85 -6.54 -10.89
CA PRO A 104 9.00 -7.56 -11.45
C PRO A 104 8.44 -8.31 -10.25
N VAL A 105 7.12 -8.28 -10.06
CA VAL A 105 6.49 -9.22 -9.15
C VAL A 105 6.78 -10.60 -9.75
N GLU A 106 7.73 -11.33 -9.19
CA GLU A 106 7.91 -12.76 -9.47
C GLU A 106 6.78 -13.53 -8.78
N GLY A 107 5.55 -13.24 -9.19
CA GLY A 107 4.38 -14.06 -8.92
C GLY A 107 4.34 -15.22 -9.91
N PRO A 108 3.62 -16.31 -9.59
CA PRO A 108 3.58 -17.48 -10.46
C PRO A 108 3.09 -17.11 -11.87
N ALA A 109 3.86 -17.53 -12.87
CA ALA A 109 3.57 -17.38 -14.30
C ALA A 109 2.47 -18.35 -14.80
N GLU A 110 1.49 -18.67 -13.96
CA GLU A 110 0.33 -19.42 -14.39
C GLU A 110 -0.86 -18.48 -14.55
N PRO A 111 -1.48 -18.41 -15.76
CA PRO A 111 -2.68 -17.63 -15.95
C PRO A 111 -3.80 -18.26 -15.12
N LEU A 112 -4.17 -17.61 -14.01
CA LEU A 112 -5.45 -17.87 -13.38
C LEU A 112 -6.58 -17.50 -14.37
N PRO A 113 -7.71 -18.22 -14.38
CA PRO A 113 -8.66 -18.22 -15.50
C PRO A 113 -9.29 -16.86 -15.82
N ASP A 114 -9.19 -15.90 -14.91
CA ASP A 114 -9.59 -14.52 -15.15
C ASP A 114 -8.36 -13.66 -15.42
N ASN A 115 -8.12 -13.51 -16.72
CA ASN A 115 -7.47 -12.37 -17.37
C ASN A 115 -5.93 -12.28 -17.23
N SER A 116 -5.26 -12.60 -18.34
CA SER A 116 -3.80 -12.73 -18.50
C SER A 116 -2.99 -11.44 -18.31
N ASP A 117 -3.62 -10.26 -18.31
CA ASP A 117 -2.94 -8.99 -18.05
C ASP A 117 -2.66 -8.76 -16.56
N LEU A 118 -3.17 -9.63 -15.69
CA LEU A 118 -3.22 -9.45 -14.23
C LEU A 118 -2.18 -10.25 -13.46
N ALA A 119 -1.34 -11.02 -14.16
CA ALA A 119 -0.32 -11.88 -13.55
C ALA A 119 0.78 -11.12 -12.77
N LEU A 120 0.76 -9.77 -12.78
CA LEU A 120 1.80 -8.93 -12.19
C LEU A 120 1.40 -8.26 -10.86
N ILE A 121 0.14 -8.36 -10.41
CA ILE A 121 -0.26 -7.85 -9.09
C ILE A 121 -0.54 -9.04 -8.17
N PRO A 122 0.15 -9.16 -7.03
CA PRO A 122 -0.22 -10.16 -6.04
C PRO A 122 -1.62 -9.83 -5.52
N ARG A 123 -2.57 -10.74 -5.72
CA ARG A 123 -3.94 -10.56 -5.21
C ARG A 123 -3.99 -10.61 -3.68
N ILE A 124 -2.97 -11.17 -3.06
CA ILE A 124 -2.72 -11.14 -1.62
C ILE A 124 -1.31 -10.62 -1.44
N ALA A 125 -1.15 -9.49 -0.75
CA ALA A 125 0.10 -8.74 -0.76
C ALA A 125 0.47 -8.14 0.60
N ILE A 126 1.76 -7.95 0.81
CA ILE A 126 2.34 -7.12 1.87
C ILE A 126 2.25 -5.66 1.43
N VAL A 127 1.28 -4.91 1.93
CA VAL A 127 1.03 -3.53 1.47
C VAL A 127 1.79 -2.48 2.27
N ALA A 128 2.13 -2.79 3.51
CA ALA A 128 2.92 -1.91 4.34
C ALA A 128 3.71 -2.65 5.42
N LEU A 129 4.76 -1.99 5.91
CA LEU A 129 5.56 -2.40 7.05
C LEU A 129 5.71 -1.22 8.00
N GLU A 130 5.33 -1.39 9.27
CA GLU A 130 5.64 -0.46 10.35
C GLU A 130 6.84 -0.95 11.13
N PHE A 131 7.85 -0.09 11.27
CA PHE A 131 8.99 -0.42 12.13
C PHE A 131 8.62 -0.23 13.61
N GLY A 132 8.56 -1.34 14.35
CA GLY A 132 8.44 -1.32 15.81
C GLY A 132 9.51 -0.44 16.45
N LYS A 133 9.13 0.23 17.54
CA LYS A 133 10.06 1.06 18.31
C LYS A 133 10.91 0.20 19.23
N VAL A 134 12.19 0.53 19.29
CA VAL A 134 13.14 -0.04 20.26
C VAL A 134 13.45 1.07 21.26
N ASP A 135 12.77 1.04 22.40
CA ASP A 135 13.14 1.85 23.57
C ASP A 135 13.91 0.98 24.57
N ASP A 136 14.65 1.61 25.49
CA ASP A 136 15.61 0.94 26.40
C ASP A 136 15.01 -0.25 27.20
N ASP A 137 13.70 -0.26 27.44
CA ASP A 137 12.99 -1.30 28.21
C ASP A 137 11.89 -2.06 27.44
N VAL A 138 11.54 -1.64 26.21
CA VAL A 138 10.41 -2.21 25.46
C VAL A 138 10.73 -2.30 23.97
N THR A 139 10.77 -3.53 23.45
CA THR A 139 10.84 -3.79 22.01
C THR A 139 9.45 -4.08 21.47
N GLN A 140 8.87 -3.14 20.72
CA GLN A 140 7.58 -3.33 20.04
C GLN A 140 7.78 -4.15 18.76
N PRO A 141 6.87 -5.08 18.40
CA PRO A 141 6.99 -5.83 17.15
C PRO A 141 6.88 -4.91 15.92
N HIS A 142 7.40 -5.38 14.79
CA HIS A 142 7.07 -4.82 13.49
C HIS A 142 5.65 -5.19 13.10
N LYS A 143 4.97 -4.31 12.37
CA LYS A 143 3.61 -4.57 11.89
C LYS A 143 3.65 -4.79 10.40
N VAL A 144 3.37 -6.02 9.95
CA VAL A 144 3.24 -6.35 8.54
C VAL A 144 1.77 -6.27 8.16
N HIS A 145 1.44 -5.33 7.28
CA HIS A 145 0.08 -5.14 6.80
C HIS A 145 -0.14 -6.00 5.57
N LEU A 146 -1.04 -6.97 5.69
CA LEU A 146 -1.46 -7.81 4.58
C LEU A 146 -2.78 -7.28 4.00
N CYS A 147 -2.94 -7.40 2.69
CA CYS A 147 -4.14 -7.00 1.97
C CYS A 147 -4.58 -8.09 1.03
N ASN A 148 -5.89 -8.34 0.96
CA ASN A 148 -6.50 -9.28 0.03
C ASN A 148 -7.39 -8.52 -0.95
N MET A 149 -6.93 -8.44 -2.19
CA MET A 149 -7.61 -7.85 -3.34
C MET A 149 -8.49 -8.86 -4.10
N THR A 150 -8.61 -10.11 -3.62
CA THR A 150 -9.57 -11.07 -4.17
C THR A 150 -10.98 -10.76 -3.66
N ASN A 151 -11.99 -11.39 -4.26
CA ASN A 151 -13.38 -11.26 -3.83
C ASN A 151 -13.78 -12.25 -2.73
N GLU A 152 -12.85 -13.12 -2.30
CA GLU A 152 -13.14 -14.17 -1.31
C GLU A 152 -12.26 -14.01 -0.07
N PRO A 153 -12.80 -14.29 1.13
CA PRO A 153 -12.01 -14.28 2.36
C PRO A 153 -10.93 -15.38 2.31
N VAL A 154 -9.73 -15.08 2.82
CA VAL A 154 -8.60 -16.02 2.78
C VAL A 154 -8.17 -16.42 4.18
N PRO A 155 -8.29 -17.71 4.57
CA PRO A 155 -7.70 -18.21 5.80
C PRO A 155 -6.17 -18.17 5.68
N ILE A 156 -5.53 -17.47 6.61
CA ILE A 156 -4.08 -17.28 6.59
C ILE A 156 -3.35 -17.98 7.73
N LYS A 157 -4.06 -18.73 8.58
CA LYS A 157 -3.42 -19.58 9.58
C LYS A 157 -2.49 -20.60 8.90
N GLY A 158 -1.27 -20.71 9.40
CA GLY A 158 -0.22 -21.59 8.86
C GLY A 158 0.49 -21.01 7.64
N TRP A 159 0.15 -19.80 7.20
CA TRP A 159 1.00 -19.02 6.29
C TRP A 159 2.23 -18.53 7.04
N ARG A 160 3.22 -18.00 6.32
CA ARG A 160 4.46 -17.51 6.92
C ARG A 160 5.02 -16.30 6.19
N ILE A 161 5.69 -15.46 6.97
CA ILE A 161 6.53 -14.37 6.46
C ILE A 161 7.95 -14.89 6.47
N THR A 162 8.56 -15.03 5.31
CA THR A 162 9.94 -15.51 5.16
C THR A 162 10.89 -14.36 4.88
N PHE A 163 12.10 -14.51 5.37
CA PHE A 163 13.18 -13.54 5.27
C PHE A 163 14.26 -14.05 4.30
N LYS A 164 15.21 -13.18 3.92
CA LYS A 164 16.24 -13.49 2.92
C LYS A 164 17.15 -14.67 3.30
N ASP A 165 17.36 -14.91 4.59
CA ASP A 165 18.18 -16.00 5.13
C ASP A 165 17.39 -17.30 5.35
N ASP A 166 16.22 -17.42 4.73
CA ASP A 166 15.26 -18.52 4.86
C ASP A 166 14.68 -18.70 6.28
N SER A 167 15.02 -17.82 7.22
CA SER A 167 14.28 -17.74 8.48
C SER A 167 12.85 -17.29 8.20
N PHE A 168 11.92 -17.62 9.10
CA PHE A 168 10.51 -17.29 8.92
C PHE A 168 9.78 -17.06 10.23
N PHE A 169 8.68 -16.33 10.12
CA PHE A 169 7.69 -16.15 11.17
C PHE A 169 6.36 -16.82 10.74
N PRO A 170 5.88 -17.84 11.47
CA PRO A 170 4.60 -18.45 11.21
C PRO A 170 3.46 -17.50 11.60
N ILE A 171 2.41 -17.46 10.78
CA ILE A 171 1.19 -16.73 11.08
C ILE A 171 0.18 -17.70 11.69
N ASP A 172 0.05 -17.64 13.02
CA ASP A 172 -0.80 -18.54 13.81
C ASP A 172 -2.13 -17.90 14.23
N ILE A 173 -2.50 -16.76 13.64
CA ILE A 173 -3.79 -16.11 13.92
C ILE A 173 -4.94 -16.85 13.24
N GLU A 174 -6.06 -17.00 13.94
CA GLU A 174 -7.30 -17.60 13.40
C GLU A 174 -8.10 -16.62 12.53
N GLU A 175 -7.66 -15.36 12.47
CA GLU A 175 -8.32 -14.35 11.64
C GLU A 175 -8.24 -14.69 10.16
N VAL A 176 -9.34 -14.40 9.47
CA VAL A 176 -9.46 -14.60 8.04
C VAL A 176 -9.21 -13.26 7.36
N LEU A 177 -8.28 -13.22 6.42
CA LEU A 177 -7.95 -12.01 5.68
C LEU A 177 -9.15 -11.61 4.81
N PRO A 178 -9.85 -10.49 5.12
CA PRO A 178 -11.12 -10.17 4.47
C PRO A 178 -10.94 -9.84 2.98
N PRO A 179 -11.95 -10.08 2.13
CA PRO A 179 -11.86 -9.80 0.71
C PRO A 179 -11.85 -8.30 0.39
N MET A 180 -11.73 -7.98 -0.90
CA MET A 180 -12.04 -6.66 -1.50
C MET A 180 -11.24 -5.50 -0.90
N GLY A 181 -9.94 -5.72 -0.76
CA GLY A 181 -9.02 -4.77 -0.14
C GLY A 181 -9.02 -4.83 1.39
N GLY A 182 -9.63 -5.87 1.97
CA GLY A 182 -9.56 -6.17 3.39
C GLY A 182 -8.12 -6.35 3.86
N ARG A 183 -7.86 -5.91 5.09
CA ARG A 183 -6.52 -5.93 5.68
C ARG A 183 -6.52 -6.57 7.05
N ILE A 184 -5.36 -7.11 7.38
CA ILE A 184 -5.02 -7.53 8.74
C ILE A 184 -3.58 -7.09 9.03
N ILE A 185 -3.25 -7.06 10.31
CA ILE A 185 -1.92 -6.71 10.79
C ILE A 185 -1.32 -7.95 11.44
N VAL A 186 -0.12 -8.32 11.02
CA VAL A 186 0.66 -9.38 11.62
C VAL A 186 1.81 -8.76 12.41
N ASP A 187 1.81 -8.97 13.72
CA ASP A 187 2.91 -8.55 14.60
C ASP A 187 4.08 -9.53 14.46
N VAL A 188 5.18 -9.04 13.89
CA VAL A 188 6.43 -9.80 13.66
C VAL A 188 7.50 -9.36 14.66
N PRO A 189 8.14 -10.28 15.41
CA PRO A 189 9.18 -9.94 16.36
C PRO A 189 10.32 -9.11 15.75
N CYS A 190 10.77 -8.06 16.47
CA CYS A 190 11.80 -7.14 15.98
C CYS A 190 13.08 -7.80 15.49
N ILE A 191 13.52 -8.83 16.21
CA ILE A 191 14.79 -9.53 15.93
C ILE A 191 14.82 -10.18 14.55
N LEU A 192 13.66 -10.51 13.98
CA LEU A 192 13.57 -11.19 12.69
C LEU A 192 13.67 -10.23 11.50
N VAL A 193 13.31 -8.96 11.69
CA VAL A 193 13.38 -7.94 10.62
C VAL A 193 14.66 -7.10 10.72
N THR A 194 15.15 -6.85 11.94
CA THR A 194 16.34 -6.00 12.16
C THR A 194 17.67 -6.68 11.84
N ALA A 195 17.69 -8.02 11.67
CA ALA A 195 18.94 -8.76 11.47
C ALA A 195 19.40 -8.91 10.01
N THR A 196 18.52 -9.03 9.01
CA THR A 196 18.96 -9.48 7.65
C THR A 196 18.02 -9.16 6.47
N THR A 197 16.94 -8.39 6.62
CA THR A 197 15.91 -8.34 5.57
C THR A 197 16.13 -7.22 4.56
N ASP A 198 16.80 -7.54 3.46
CA ASP A 198 16.64 -6.79 2.20
C ASP A 198 15.33 -7.17 1.49
N GLU A 199 14.66 -8.25 1.94
CA GLU A 199 13.47 -8.83 1.33
C GLU A 199 12.57 -9.50 2.39
N LEU A 200 11.24 -9.31 2.26
CA LEU A 200 10.18 -10.05 2.94
C LEU A 200 9.35 -10.77 1.90
N LYS A 201 9.05 -12.06 2.12
CA LYS A 201 8.10 -12.80 1.28
C LYS A 201 6.93 -13.31 2.10
N LEU A 202 5.76 -13.32 1.47
CA LEU A 202 4.55 -13.94 1.99
C LEU A 202 4.37 -15.30 1.32
N GLN A 203 4.33 -16.37 2.12
CA GLN A 203 4.11 -17.73 1.64
C GLN A 203 2.89 -18.36 2.30
N ASP A 204 2.15 -19.17 1.55
CA ASP A 204 1.08 -19.98 2.11
C ASP A 204 1.61 -21.25 2.79
N ALA A 205 0.70 -22.04 3.37
CA ALA A 205 1.02 -23.29 4.05
C ALA A 205 1.67 -24.36 3.14
N SER A 206 1.56 -24.22 1.81
CA SER A 206 2.24 -25.07 0.82
C SER A 206 3.61 -24.53 0.39
N GLU A 207 4.10 -23.50 1.07
CA GLU A 207 5.34 -22.79 0.77
C GLU A 207 5.32 -22.00 -0.54
N LYS A 208 4.15 -21.86 -1.16
CA LYS A 208 4.00 -21.07 -2.38
C LYS A 208 4.10 -19.58 -2.02
N THR A 209 5.02 -18.88 -2.68
CA THR A 209 5.15 -17.43 -2.56
C THR A 209 4.00 -16.72 -3.27
N TRP A 210 3.27 -15.91 -2.50
CA TRP A 210 2.23 -15.03 -2.99
C TRP A 210 2.77 -13.65 -3.33
N ASP A 211 3.72 -13.15 -2.56
CA ASP A 211 4.25 -11.81 -2.71
C ASP A 211 5.66 -11.66 -2.12
N SER A 212 6.41 -10.68 -2.61
CA SER A 212 7.71 -10.28 -2.07
C SER A 212 7.89 -8.76 -2.13
N VAL A 213 8.51 -8.18 -1.09
CA VAL A 213 8.87 -6.76 -1.01
C VAL A 213 10.30 -6.59 -0.57
N SER A 214 11.00 -5.62 -1.16
CA SER A 214 12.35 -5.25 -0.73
C SER A 214 12.32 -4.12 0.28
N ILE A 215 13.22 -4.19 1.26
CA ILE A 215 13.39 -3.15 2.29
C ILE A 215 14.80 -2.59 2.14
N THR A 216 14.91 -1.28 1.94
CA THR A 216 16.23 -0.63 1.81
C THR A 216 16.80 -0.22 3.16
N GLU A 217 18.09 0.14 3.20
CA GLU A 217 18.72 0.70 4.41
C GLU A 217 18.05 2.01 4.85
N ARG A 218 17.72 2.89 3.89
CA ARG A 218 17.00 4.16 4.13
C ARG A 218 15.62 3.94 4.75
N ASP A 219 14.96 2.85 4.39
CA ASP A 219 13.66 2.47 4.94
C ASP A 219 13.77 2.13 6.44
N ARG A 220 14.83 1.40 6.82
CA ARG A 220 15.09 0.99 8.21
C ARG A 220 15.47 2.14 9.14
N GLU A 221 16.10 3.19 8.63
CA GLU A 221 16.46 4.38 9.41
C GLU A 221 15.22 5.17 9.92
N ARG A 222 14.03 4.87 9.40
CA ARG A 222 12.78 5.53 9.77
C ARG A 222 12.04 4.79 10.89
N SER A 223 12.67 4.67 12.06
CA SER A 223 12.04 4.05 13.25
C SER A 223 10.68 4.70 13.57
N GLY A 224 9.66 3.88 13.87
CA GLY A 224 8.30 4.33 14.14
C GLY A 224 7.57 4.90 12.92
N SER A 225 8.10 4.72 11.71
CA SER A 225 7.45 5.11 10.46
C SER A 225 6.85 3.91 9.74
N MET A 226 5.73 4.17 9.07
CA MET A 226 5.09 3.25 8.14
C MET A 226 5.74 3.38 6.76
N ILE A 227 6.01 2.24 6.13
CA ILE A 227 6.46 2.16 4.74
C ILE A 227 5.38 1.48 3.93
N TYR A 228 4.99 2.12 2.83
CA TYR A 228 4.02 1.59 1.90
C TYR A 228 4.72 1.00 0.68
N PHE A 229 4.36 -0.21 0.32
CA PHE A 229 4.86 -0.88 -0.87
C PHE A 229 3.92 -0.60 -2.04
N GLY A 230 4.31 0.36 -2.88
CA GLY A 230 3.54 0.72 -4.08
C GLY A 230 3.42 -0.46 -5.05
N ARG A 231 2.19 -0.78 -5.48
CA ARG A 231 1.89 -1.86 -6.43
C ARG A 231 1.54 -1.27 -7.78
N TRP A 232 2.35 -1.58 -8.79
CA TRP A 232 2.26 -0.95 -10.11
C TRP A 232 1.75 -1.90 -11.18
N ILE A 233 0.90 -1.37 -12.05
CA ILE A 233 0.53 -2.00 -13.32
C ILE A 233 1.40 -1.36 -14.38
N ALA A 234 2.54 -2.00 -14.67
CA ALA A 234 3.30 -1.67 -15.85
C ALA A 234 2.46 -2.04 -17.09
N LYS A 235 2.01 -1.06 -17.87
CA LYS A 235 1.69 -1.33 -19.29
C LYS A 235 2.92 -1.98 -19.91
N ARG A 236 2.77 -3.18 -20.46
CA ARG A 236 3.73 -3.68 -21.45
C ARG A 236 3.58 -2.79 -22.71
N PRO A 237 4.68 -2.38 -23.34
CA PRO A 237 4.63 -1.68 -24.62
C PRO A 237 3.96 -2.53 -25.70
#